data_AF-A0A1I5DCR8-F1
#
_entry.id   AF-A0A1I5DCR8-F1
#
_cell.length_a   1.000
_cell.length_b   1.000
_cell.length_c   1.000
_cell.angle_alpha   90.00
_cell.angle_beta   90.00
_cell.angle_gamma   90.00
#
_symmetry.space_group_name_H-M   'P 1'
#
loop_
_entity.id
_entity.type
_entity.pdbx_description
1 polymer ?
#
loop_
_entity_poly.entity_id
_entity_poly.type
_entity_poly.pdbx_seq_one_letter_code
_entity_poly.pdbx_strand_id
1 'polypeptide(L)'
;MICKMCGRNTENENANFCEYCGNSFRENGSAITDYNSGINQTTYNNQGIQEQDKEKPISFGNWLLSMLVPFIPFVGIFAYPVLLLVWAFSNDTPPSKKNWARASLIIILIGIVIFVIFFASAMSMIMNGDFAGYMKEFYNIEEFY
;
A
#
# COMPACT_ATOMS: atom_id res chain seq x y z
N MET A 1 -27.19 -38.04 -15.21
CA MET A 1 -25.80 -38.37 -15.64
C MET A 1 -24.92 -38.57 -14.41
N ILE A 2 -23.88 -39.42 -14.43
CA ILE A 2 -23.09 -39.76 -13.21
C ILE A 2 -21.81 -38.93 -13.14
N CYS A 3 -21.52 -38.33 -11.99
CA CYS A 3 -20.30 -37.56 -11.77
C CYS A 3 -19.09 -38.49 -11.60
N LYS A 4 -18.04 -38.30 -12.39
CA LYS A 4 -16.81 -39.12 -12.31
C LYS A 4 -15.96 -38.87 -11.06
N MET A 5 -16.17 -37.75 -10.36
CA MET A 5 -15.43 -37.43 -9.13
C MET A 5 -16.11 -37.95 -7.86
N CYS A 6 -17.43 -37.76 -7.72
CA CYS A 6 -18.16 -38.13 -6.51
C CYS A 6 -19.09 -39.34 -6.66
N GLY A 7 -19.26 -39.87 -7.88
CA GLY A 7 -20.08 -41.05 -8.15
C GLY A 7 -21.60 -40.86 -8.05
N ARG A 8 -22.08 -39.67 -7.68
CA ARG A 8 -23.52 -39.38 -7.59
C ARG A 8 -24.16 -39.12 -8.96
N ASN A 9 -25.43 -39.47 -9.10
CA ASN A 9 -26.26 -39.12 -10.26
C ASN A 9 -26.81 -37.70 -10.10
N THR A 10 -26.80 -36.91 -11.18
CA THR A 10 -27.54 -35.64 -11.28
C THR A 10 -28.84 -35.87 -12.04
N GLU A 11 -29.92 -35.30 -11.53
CA GLU A 11 -31.26 -35.33 -12.13
C GLU A 11 -31.33 -34.43 -13.37
N ASN A 12 -30.56 -33.35 -13.40
CA ASN A 12 -30.46 -32.47 -14.56
C ASN A 12 -29.44 -33.05 -15.57
N GLU A 13 -29.95 -33.54 -16.70
CA GLU A 13 -29.17 -34.07 -17.81
C GLU A 13 -28.38 -33.00 -18.59
N ASN A 14 -28.74 -31.72 -18.45
CA ASN A 14 -28.08 -30.58 -19.08
C ASN A 14 -27.15 -29.81 -18.12
N ALA A 15 -26.86 -30.36 -16.94
CA ALA A 15 -25.98 -29.72 -15.97
C ALA A 15 -24.52 -29.76 -16.46
N ASN A 16 -23.86 -28.59 -16.48
CA ASN A 16 -22.43 -28.50 -16.80
C ASN A 16 -21.53 -28.87 -15.59
N PHE A 17 -22.05 -28.74 -14.37
CA PHE A 17 -21.33 -28.94 -13.11
C PHE A 17 -22.16 -29.78 -12.14
N CYS A 18 -21.48 -30.58 -11.31
CA CYS A 18 -22.12 -31.39 -10.27
C CYS A 18 -22.53 -30.50 -9.08
N GLU A 19 -23.82 -30.50 -8.74
CA GLU A 19 -24.38 -29.73 -7.63
C GLU A 19 -23.75 -30.08 -6.26
N TYR A 20 -23.23 -31.30 -6.13
CA TYR A 20 -22.71 -31.79 -4.85
C TYR A 20 -21.21 -31.58 -4.65
N CYS A 21 -20.40 -31.64 -5.71
CA CYS A 21 -18.93 -31.55 -5.59
C CYS A 21 -18.33 -30.42 -6.42
N GLY A 22 -19.14 -29.69 -7.18
CA GLY A 22 -18.72 -28.57 -8.02
C GLY A 22 -17.95 -28.96 -9.28
N ASN A 23 -17.58 -30.23 -9.45
CA ASN A 23 -16.75 -30.62 -10.59
C ASN A 23 -17.54 -30.61 -11.91
N SER A 24 -16.89 -30.21 -13.00
CA SER A 24 -17.51 -30.22 -14.33
C SER A 24 -17.74 -31.65 -14.82
N PHE A 25 -18.84 -31.87 -15.52
CA PHE A 25 -19.09 -33.14 -16.21
C PHE A 25 -18.42 -33.24 -17.59
N ARG A 26 -17.80 -32.15 -18.07
CA ARG A 26 -17.07 -32.13 -19.33
C ARG A 26 -15.80 -32.97 -19.19
N GLU A 27 -15.75 -34.06 -19.94
CA GLU A 27 -14.58 -34.93 -19.98
C GLU A 27 -13.61 -34.42 -21.06
N ASN A 28 -12.39 -34.10 -20.62
CA ASN A 28 -11.20 -33.63 -21.36
C ASN A 28 -10.90 -32.12 -21.31
N GLY A 29 -9.83 -31.82 -20.58
CA GLY A 29 -9.18 -30.51 -20.48
C GLY A 29 -8.85 -30.20 -19.02
N SER A 30 -7.67 -30.61 -18.58
CA SER A 30 -7.08 -30.44 -17.25
C SER A 30 -7.49 -29.12 -16.57
N ALA A 31 -8.47 -29.18 -15.67
CA ALA A 31 -8.86 -28.08 -14.82
C ALA A 31 -8.38 -28.40 -13.40
N ILE A 32 -7.28 -27.78 -13.01
CA ILE A 32 -6.85 -27.70 -11.61
C ILE A 32 -7.87 -26.75 -10.94
N THR A 33 -8.78 -27.32 -10.16
CA THR A 33 -9.84 -26.59 -9.46
C THR A 33 -9.33 -26.14 -8.10
N ASP A 34 -8.93 -24.86 -7.98
CA ASP A 34 -8.88 -24.15 -6.69
C ASP A 34 -10.26 -23.52 -6.45
N TYR A 35 -10.96 -24.02 -5.43
CA TYR A 35 -12.28 -23.56 -5.03
C TYR A 35 -12.16 -22.45 -4.00
N ASN A 36 -12.51 -21.22 -4.36
CA ASN A 36 -12.93 -20.21 -3.40
C ASN A 36 -14.24 -19.59 -3.89
N SER A 37 -15.32 -19.92 -3.18
CA SER A 37 -16.66 -19.39 -3.36
C SER A 37 -16.75 -17.96 -2.83
N GLY A 38 -17.20 -17.03 -3.68
CA GLY A 38 -17.64 -15.71 -3.23
C GLY A 38 -17.68 -14.62 -4.30
N ILE A 39 -18.86 -14.46 -4.90
CA ILE A 39 -19.41 -13.24 -5.53
C ILE A 39 -19.00 -12.91 -6.98
N ASN A 40 -20.00 -13.04 -7.87
CA ASN A 40 -20.22 -12.48 -9.22
C ASN A 40 -19.09 -11.66 -9.86
N GLN A 41 -18.47 -12.20 -10.92
CA GLN A 41 -18.08 -11.40 -12.10
C GLN A 41 -18.25 -12.19 -13.39
N THR A 42 -19.28 -11.83 -14.16
CA THR A 42 -19.34 -12.06 -15.60
C THR A 42 -18.35 -11.14 -16.28
N THR A 43 -17.30 -11.67 -16.92
CA THR A 43 -16.70 -11.04 -18.12
C THR A 43 -15.98 -12.13 -18.91
N TYR A 44 -16.57 -12.52 -20.04
CA TYR A 44 -15.83 -13.14 -21.13
C TYR A 44 -14.98 -12.06 -21.78
N ASN A 45 -13.66 -12.18 -21.70
CA ASN A 45 -12.78 -11.73 -22.77
C ASN A 45 -11.50 -12.57 -22.76
N ASN A 46 -11.38 -13.41 -23.79
CA ASN A 46 -10.10 -13.96 -24.23
C ASN A 46 -9.34 -12.81 -24.89
N GLN A 47 -8.35 -12.24 -24.20
CA GLN A 47 -7.34 -11.40 -24.82
C GLN A 47 -6.00 -11.68 -24.17
N GLY A 48 -5.10 -12.30 -24.96
CA GLY A 48 -3.66 -12.30 -24.76
C GLY A 48 -3.16 -12.92 -23.46
N ILE A 49 -2.34 -13.96 -23.56
CA ILE A 49 -1.43 -14.35 -22.49
C ILE A 49 -0.41 -13.20 -22.34
N GLN A 50 -0.81 -12.12 -21.68
CA GLN A 50 0.09 -11.26 -20.95
C GLN A 50 0.23 -11.98 -19.63
N GLU A 51 1.38 -12.60 -19.43
CA GLU A 51 1.83 -13.09 -18.14
C GLU A 51 1.67 -11.92 -17.17
N GLN A 52 0.55 -11.91 -16.44
CA GLN A 52 0.26 -10.90 -15.45
C GLN A 52 1.27 -11.20 -14.36
N ASP A 53 2.44 -10.58 -14.49
CA ASP A 53 3.57 -10.68 -13.60
C ASP A 53 3.08 -10.12 -12.26
N LYS A 54 2.36 -10.98 -11.51
CA LYS A 54 1.76 -10.62 -10.23
C LYS A 54 2.95 -10.25 -9.36
N GLU A 55 3.11 -8.94 -9.17
CA GLU A 55 4.17 -8.37 -8.37
C GLU A 55 4.22 -9.14 -7.04
N LYS A 56 5.34 -9.82 -6.80
CA LYS A 56 5.49 -10.60 -5.57
C LYS A 56 5.33 -9.65 -4.39
N PRO A 57 4.49 -9.99 -3.40
CA PRO A 57 4.27 -9.13 -2.27
C PRO A 57 5.59 -8.86 -1.56
N ILE A 58 5.85 -7.60 -1.28
CA ILE A 58 7.04 -7.18 -0.55
C ILE A 58 6.94 -7.70 0.89
N SER A 59 7.99 -8.37 1.37
CA SER A 59 8.01 -8.93 2.72
C SER A 59 7.91 -7.85 3.80
N PHE A 60 7.35 -8.22 4.95
CA PHE A 60 7.27 -7.35 6.12
C PHE A 60 8.63 -6.78 6.52
N GLY A 61 9.69 -7.61 6.52
CA GLY A 61 11.03 -7.16 6.88
C GLY A 61 11.58 -6.07 5.94
N ASN A 62 11.26 -6.13 4.65
CA ASN A 62 11.66 -5.09 3.70
C ASN A 62 10.92 -3.76 3.98
N TRP A 63 9.65 -3.82 4.36
CA TRP A 63 8.90 -2.63 4.81
C TRP A 63 9.45 -2.06 6.11
N LEU A 64 9.70 -2.91 7.10
CA LEU A 64 10.27 -2.53 8.38
C LEU A 64 11.62 -1.81 8.20
N LEU A 65 12.52 -2.40 7.41
CA LEU A 65 13.81 -1.78 7.12
C LEU A 65 13.65 -0.43 6.42
N SER A 66 12.74 -0.33 5.45
CA SER A 66 12.45 0.92 4.73
C SER A 66 11.96 2.03 5.66
N MET A 67 11.18 1.69 6.69
CA MET A 67 10.72 2.63 7.72
C MET A 67 11.78 2.94 8.78
N LEU A 68 12.80 2.06 8.96
CA LEU A 68 13.87 2.27 9.93
C LEU A 68 14.98 3.21 9.44
N VAL A 69 15.21 3.30 8.12
CA VAL A 69 16.22 4.20 7.51
C VAL A 69 16.19 5.65 8.03
N PRO A 70 15.03 6.33 8.12
CA PRO A 70 14.98 7.72 8.59
C PRO A 70 15.39 7.90 10.07
N PHE A 71 15.38 6.85 10.89
CA PHE A 71 15.76 6.92 12.29
C PHE A 71 17.28 6.92 12.51
N ILE A 72 18.08 6.73 11.46
CA ILE A 72 19.53 6.84 11.55
C ILE A 72 19.86 8.34 11.71
N PRO A 73 20.40 8.78 12.85
CA PRO A 73 20.68 10.20 13.08
C PRO A 73 21.70 10.71 12.07
N PHE A 74 21.54 11.97 11.65
CA PHE A 74 22.33 12.68 10.63
C PHE A 74 22.26 12.08 9.22
N VAL A 75 22.56 10.78 9.06
CA VAL A 75 22.56 10.08 7.78
C VAL A 75 21.14 9.92 7.24
N GLY A 76 20.16 9.63 8.10
CA GLY A 76 18.77 9.42 7.70
C GLY A 76 18.18 10.61 6.95
N ILE A 77 18.39 11.83 7.44
CA ILE A 77 17.86 13.06 6.80
C ILE A 77 18.36 13.25 5.36
N PHE A 78 19.61 12.88 5.05
CA PHE A 78 20.19 13.05 3.72
C PHE A 78 20.07 11.80 2.85
N ALA A 79 20.31 10.61 3.40
CA ALA A 79 20.31 9.35 2.66
C ALA A 79 18.89 8.86 2.35
N TYR A 80 17.92 9.12 3.22
CA TYR A 80 16.53 8.71 3.02
C TYR A 80 15.89 9.30 1.75
N PRO A 81 15.91 10.63 1.49
CA PRO A 81 15.36 11.17 0.26
C PRO A 81 16.08 10.64 -0.99
N VAL A 82 17.39 10.42 -0.93
CA VAL A 82 18.15 9.81 -2.04
C VAL A 82 17.67 8.38 -2.32
N LEU A 83 17.46 7.58 -1.27
CA LEU A 83 16.91 6.23 -1.40
C LEU A 83 15.51 6.23 -2.01
N LEU A 84 14.65 7.16 -1.60
CA LEU A 84 13.32 7.32 -2.18
C LEU A 84 13.38 7.73 -3.66
N LEU A 85 14.30 8.61 -4.05
CA LEU A 85 14.51 8.98 -5.46
C LEU A 85 14.94 7.76 -6.28
N VAL A 86 15.90 6.97 -5.78
CA VAL A 86 16.33 5.72 -6.42
C VAL A 86 15.14 4.78 -6.61
N TRP A 87 14.31 4.59 -5.58
CA TRP A 87 13.14 3.71 -5.69
C TRP A 87 12.04 4.26 -6.60
N ALA A 88 11.81 5.57 -6.60
CA ALA A 88 10.78 6.23 -7.40
C ALA A 88 11.05 6.20 -8.91
N PHE A 89 12.32 6.20 -9.30
CA PHE A 89 12.76 6.32 -10.69
C PHE A 89 13.50 5.08 -11.22
N SER A 90 13.93 4.14 -10.37
CA SER A 90 14.53 2.88 -10.83
C SER A 90 13.52 2.02 -11.59
N ASN A 91 13.98 1.33 -12.63
CA ASN A 91 13.18 0.38 -13.40
C ASN A 91 13.00 -0.96 -12.65
N ASP A 92 13.94 -1.33 -11.80
CA ASP A 92 13.98 -2.64 -11.12
C ASP A 92 13.19 -2.67 -9.79
N THR A 93 12.64 -1.53 -9.37
CA THR A 93 11.86 -1.44 -8.14
C THR A 93 10.43 -1.93 -8.38
N PRO A 94 9.88 -2.80 -7.50
CA PRO A 94 8.50 -3.27 -7.58
C PRO A 94 7.50 -2.08 -7.64
N PRO A 95 6.48 -2.13 -8.51
CA PRO A 95 5.54 -1.02 -8.71
C PRO A 95 4.93 -0.45 -7.40
N SER A 96 4.58 -1.31 -6.45
CA SER A 96 4.04 -0.90 -5.15
C SER A 96 5.03 -0.03 -4.35
N LYS A 97 6.30 -0.44 -4.29
CA LYS A 97 7.37 0.32 -3.60
C LYS A 97 7.71 1.61 -4.33
N LYS A 98 7.69 1.58 -5.67
CA LYS A 98 7.92 2.76 -6.52
C LYS A 98 6.87 3.84 -6.27
N ASN A 99 5.59 3.45 -6.22
CA ASN A 99 4.50 4.38 -5.94
C ASN A 99 4.54 4.91 -4.50
N TRP A 100 4.85 4.04 -3.53
CA TRP A 100 5.07 4.48 -2.15
C TRP A 100 6.19 5.52 -2.06
N ALA A 101 7.33 5.28 -2.72
CA ALA A 101 8.45 6.22 -2.71
C ALA A 101 8.09 7.58 -3.33
N ARG A 102 7.34 7.60 -4.43
CA ARG A 102 6.81 8.82 -5.05
C ARG A 102 5.89 9.59 -4.11
N ALA A 103 4.97 8.91 -3.43
CA ALA A 103 4.09 9.52 -2.45
C ALA A 103 4.87 10.08 -1.26
N SER A 104 5.85 9.33 -0.73
CA SER A 104 6.72 9.78 0.35
C SER A 104 7.52 11.03 0.00
N LEU A 105 8.02 11.15 -1.24
CA LEU A 105 8.71 12.36 -1.70
C LEU A 105 7.79 13.59 -1.68
N ILE A 106 6.53 13.45 -2.08
CA ILE A 106 5.55 14.54 -2.02
C ILE A 106 5.27 14.92 -0.56
N ILE A 107 5.10 13.93 0.33
CA ILE A 107 4.89 14.18 1.77
C ILE A 107 6.09 14.94 2.38
N ILE A 108 7.32 14.53 2.04
CA ILE A 108 8.53 15.23 2.48
C ILE A 108 8.53 16.68 1.98
N LEU A 109 8.20 16.90 0.71
CA LEU A 109 8.17 18.24 0.13
C LEU A 109 7.15 19.14 0.84
N ILE A 110 5.95 18.64 1.10
CA ILE A 110 4.92 19.35 1.88
C ILE A 110 5.43 19.62 3.31
N GLY A 111 6.05 18.64 3.95
CA GLY A 111 6.62 18.76 5.28
C GLY A 111 7.71 19.84 5.36
N ILE A 112 8.56 19.96 4.34
CA ILE A 112 9.58 21.02 4.26
C ILE A 112 8.91 22.40 4.16
N VAL A 113 7.90 22.57 3.31
CA VAL A 113 7.18 23.85 3.17
C VAL A 113 6.57 24.28 4.50
N ILE A 114 5.89 23.36 5.18
CA ILE A 114 5.32 23.59 6.52
C ILE A 114 6.44 23.94 7.51
N PHE A 115 7.52 23.14 7.55
CA PHE A 115 8.64 23.37 8.45
C PHE A 115 9.24 24.77 8.28
N VAL A 116 9.47 25.24 7.05
CA VAL A 116 10.03 26.58 6.82
C VAL A 116 9.12 27.67 7.38
N ILE A 117 7.80 27.57 7.20
CA ILE A 117 6.84 28.55 7.69
C ILE A 117 6.87 28.63 9.22
N PHE A 118 6.79 27.47 9.89
CA PHE A 118 6.79 27.41 11.36
C PHE A 118 8.16 27.68 11.98
N PHE A 119 9.25 27.31 11.31
CA PHE A 119 10.60 27.56 11.78
C PHE A 119 10.93 29.05 11.72
N ALA A 120 10.53 29.74 10.64
CA ALA A 120 10.73 31.19 10.52
C ALA A 120 9.98 31.96 11.61
N SER A 121 8.73 31.61 11.90
CA SER A 121 7.97 32.23 12.99
C SER A 121 8.58 31.93 14.36
N ALA A 122 8.93 30.67 14.63
CA ALA A 122 9.57 30.28 15.90
C ALA A 122 10.92 30.98 16.13
N MET A 123 11.77 31.09 15.10
CA MET A 123 13.05 31.81 15.19
C MET A 123 12.85 33.29 15.47
N SER A 124 11.86 33.93 14.84
CA SER A 124 11.50 35.32 15.14
C SER A 124 11.09 35.50 16.60
N MET A 125 10.35 34.56 17.18
CA MET A 125 9.94 34.61 18.58
C MET A 125 11.14 34.47 19.53
N ILE A 126 12.07 33.56 19.23
CA ILE A 126 13.28 33.35 20.04
C ILE A 126 14.18 34.59 20.02
N MET A 127 14.39 35.20 18.84
CA MET A 127 15.27 36.36 18.70
C MET A 127 14.74 37.62 19.37
N ASN A 128 13.42 37.79 19.42
CA ASN A 128 12.79 38.95 20.08
C ASN A 128 12.64 38.76 21.60
N GLY A 129 12.91 37.56 22.14
CA GLY A 129 12.79 37.27 23.58
C GLY A 129 11.36 37.34 24.13
N ASP A 130 10.36 37.50 23.26
CA ASP A 130 8.98 37.82 23.60
C ASP A 130 8.11 36.58 23.86
N PHE A 131 8.73 35.48 24.30
CA PHE A 131 7.99 34.27 24.68
C PHE A 131 7.05 34.57 25.86
N ALA A 132 7.46 35.47 26.77
CA ALA A 132 6.67 35.90 27.91
C ALA A 132 5.46 36.77 27.51
N GLY A 133 5.56 37.63 26.49
CA GLY A 133 4.44 38.46 26.03
C GLY A 133 3.32 37.63 25.40
N TYR A 134 3.67 36.64 24.58
CA TYR A 134 2.69 35.69 24.03
C TYR A 134 2.02 34.84 25.11
N MET A 135 2.77 34.33 26.09
CA MET A 135 2.16 33.61 27.22
C MET A 135 1.18 34.49 28.00
N LYS A 136 1.49 35.79 28.16
CA LYS A 136 0.62 36.76 28.85
C LYS A 136 -0.66 37.04 28.06
N GLU A 137 -0.58 37.13 26.73
CA GLU A 137 -1.70 37.37 25.83
C GLU A 137 -2.60 36.14 25.65
N PHE A 138 -2.03 34.92 25.63
CA PHE A 138 -2.81 33.68 25.49
C PHE A 138 -3.46 33.20 26.79
N TYR A 139 -2.82 33.40 27.95
CA TYR A 139 -3.36 32.93 29.24
C TYR A 139 -4.05 34.02 30.07
N ASN A 140 -4.06 35.28 29.62
CA ASN A 140 -4.64 36.42 30.33
C ASN A 140 -4.28 36.46 31.83
N ILE A 141 -3.02 36.12 32.16
CA ILE A 141 -2.53 36.12 33.54
C ILE A 141 -2.14 37.56 33.87
N GLU A 142 -3.09 38.33 34.40
CA GLU A 142 -2.78 39.52 35.20
C GLU A 142 -1.95 39.05 36.40
N GLU A 143 -0.72 39.56 36.50
CA GLU A 143 0.20 39.50 37.64
C GLU A 143 -0.16 38.49 38.76
N PHE A 144 0.57 37.37 38.82
CA PHE A 144 0.77 36.72 40.12
C PHE A 144 1.74 37.60 40.92
N TYR A 145 1.19 38.46 41.78
CA TYR A 145 1.87 39.00 42.96
C TYR A 145 1.95 37.94 44.05
#